data_AF-A0A5Q0KQW2-F1
#
_entry.id   AF-A0A5Q0KQW2-F1
#
_cell.length_a   1.000
_cell.length_b   1.000
_cell.length_c   1.000
_cell.angle_alpha   90.00
_cell.angle_beta   90.00
_cell.angle_gamma   90.00
#
_symmetry.space_group_name_H-M   'P 1'
#
loop_
_entity.id
_entity.type
_entity.pdbx_description
1 polymer ?
#
loop_
_entity_poly.entity_id
_entity_poly.type
_entity_poly.pdbx_seq_one_letter_code
_entity_poly.pdbx_strand_id
1 'polypeptide(L)'
;MLNFKTENTKYSLEEYTRYSKHLVLPQIQLEGQERLKEAKVLFIGAGGLGSPGIIYLAAAGIGSIGIIDDDIIDLSNLQRQILYTMHDIGYSKVEIAKKKY
;
A
#
# COMPACT_ATOMS: atom_id res chain seq x y z
N MET A 1 21.19 -0.52 13.64
CA MET A 1 19.92 -1.27 13.47
C MET A 1 19.22 -1.25 14.81
N LEU A 2 17.92 -0.96 14.87
CA LEU A 2 17.18 -1.06 16.14
C LEU A 2 17.29 -2.52 16.65
N ASN A 3 17.61 -2.71 17.93
CA ASN A 3 17.76 -4.04 18.53
C ASN A 3 16.40 -4.74 18.57
N PHE A 4 16.10 -5.54 17.55
CA PHE A 4 14.89 -6.35 17.49
C PHE A 4 14.97 -7.45 18.55
N LYS A 5 14.15 -7.34 19.59
CA LYS A 5 13.89 -8.43 20.53
C LYS A 5 12.52 -9.01 20.19
N THR A 6 12.52 -10.24 19.68
CA THR A 6 11.34 -11.02 19.27
C THR A 6 10.36 -11.30 20.40
N GLU A 7 10.76 -11.08 21.65
CA GLU A 7 10.05 -11.61 22.83
C GLU A 7 8.76 -10.85 23.20
N ASN A 8 8.33 -9.84 22.44
CA ASN A 8 7.07 -9.12 22.71
C ASN A 8 6.42 -8.41 21.50
N THR A 9 6.80 -8.74 20.26
CA THR A 9 6.35 -7.96 19.09
C THR A 9 5.30 -8.70 18.25
N LYS A 10 4.14 -8.07 18.01
CA LYS A 10 3.11 -8.47 17.03
C LYS A 10 3.58 -8.45 15.55
N TYR A 11 4.88 -8.38 15.31
CA TYR A 11 5.50 -8.19 14.00
C TYR A 11 6.38 -9.38 13.64
N SER A 12 6.27 -9.81 12.38
CA SER A 12 7.26 -10.71 11.81
C SER A 12 8.59 -9.98 11.63
N LEU A 13 9.69 -10.75 11.55
CA LEU A 13 11.00 -10.19 11.22
C LEU A 13 10.99 -9.44 9.88
N GLU A 14 10.21 -9.92 8.92
CA GLU A 14 10.05 -9.27 7.61
C GLU A 14 9.38 -7.90 7.76
N GLU A 15 8.28 -7.81 8.51
CA GLU A 15 7.58 -6.53 8.73
C GLU A 15 8.47 -5.54 9.48
N TYR A 16 9.18 -6.00 10.51
CA TYR A 16 10.11 -5.14 11.25
C TYR A 16 11.22 -4.60 10.34
N THR A 17 11.75 -5.44 9.47
CA THR A 17 12.77 -5.04 8.49
C THR A 17 12.21 -4.03 7.49
N ARG A 18 11.02 -4.32 6.93
CA ARG A 18 10.31 -3.49 5.94
C ARG A 18 10.00 -2.09 6.49
N TYR A 19 9.50 -2.00 7.72
CA TYR A 19 9.07 -0.74 8.34
C TYR A 19 10.13 -0.08 9.22
N SER A 20 11.34 -0.63 9.31
CA SER A 20 12.41 -0.12 10.17
C SER A 20 12.67 1.40 10.06
N LYS A 21 12.53 1.96 8.86
CA LYS A 21 12.68 3.41 8.60
C LYS A 21 11.47 4.24 9.05
N HIS A 22 10.28 3.65 9.15
CA HIS A 22 9.10 4.31 9.71
C HIS A 22 9.15 4.28 11.24
N LEU A 23 9.61 3.18 11.83
CA LEU A 23 9.69 2.98 13.28
C LEU A 23 10.62 3.97 14.00
N VAL A 24 11.60 4.56 13.30
CA VAL A 24 12.47 5.61 13.88
C VAL A 24 11.79 6.98 13.96
N LEU A 25 10.67 7.19 13.26
CA LEU A 25 9.96 8.47 13.25
C LEU A 25 9.19 8.63 14.57
N PRO A 26 9.41 9.71 15.34
CA PRO A 26 8.76 9.91 16.65
C PRO A 26 7.23 9.87 16.63
N GLN A 27 6.62 10.27 15.52
CA GLN A 27 5.16 10.30 15.35
C GLN A 27 4.57 8.94 14.96
N ILE A 28 5.39 7.98 14.54
CA ILE A 28 4.96 6.64 14.15
C ILE A 28 5.38 5.66 15.23
N GLN A 29 6.68 5.40 15.36
CA GLN A 29 7.21 4.37 16.26
C GLN A 29 6.47 3.02 16.08
N LEU A 30 6.53 2.13 17.07
CA LEU A 30 5.85 0.84 16.99
C LEU A 30 4.32 0.99 17.01
N GLU A 31 3.81 1.84 17.91
CA GLU A 31 2.37 2.04 18.12
C GLU A 31 1.67 2.63 16.88
N GLY A 32 2.26 3.63 16.23
CA GLY A 32 1.72 4.20 15.00
C GLY A 32 1.75 3.21 13.85
N GLN A 33 2.78 2.38 13.74
CA GLN A 33 2.81 1.31 12.74
C GLN A 33 1.73 0.25 13.02
N GLU A 34 1.44 -0.05 14.30
CA GLU A 34 0.36 -0.99 14.67
C GLU A 34 -1.00 -0.42 14.26
N ARG A 35 -1.21 0.88 14.48
CA ARG A 35 -2.43 1.57 14.04
C ARG A 35 -2.59 1.55 12.51
N LEU A 36 -1.50 1.69 11.75
CA LEU A 36 -1.54 1.54 10.29
C LEU A 36 -1.92 0.11 9.90
N LYS A 37 -1.29 -0.90 10.53
CA LYS A 37 -1.57 -2.32 10.28
C LYS A 37 -3.02 -2.72 10.61
N GLU A 38 -3.65 -2.09 11.60
CA GLU A 38 -5.05 -2.35 11.96
C GLU A 38 -6.05 -1.53 11.12
N ALA A 39 -5.58 -0.50 10.40
CA ALA A 39 -6.42 0.40 9.62
C ALA A 39 -6.97 -0.27 8.34
N LYS A 40 -8.17 0.17 7.96
CA LYS A 40 -8.85 -0.21 6.73
C LYS A 40 -9.20 1.05 5.95
N VAL A 41 -8.80 1.11 4.69
CA VAL A 41 -9.02 2.28 3.82
C VAL A 41 -9.73 1.83 2.55
N LEU A 42 -10.78 2.54 2.15
CA LEU A 42 -11.50 2.31 0.90
C LEU A 42 -11.18 3.43 -0.10
N PHE A 43 -10.66 3.06 -1.26
CA PHE A 43 -10.52 3.93 -2.41
C PHE A 43 -11.72 3.78 -3.34
N ILE A 44 -12.35 4.89 -3.67
CA ILE A 44 -13.35 4.98 -4.73
C ILE A 44 -12.65 5.63 -5.92
N GLY A 45 -12.29 4.81 -6.90
CA GLY A 45 -11.43 5.14 -8.03
C GLY A 45 -9.96 4.77 -7.80
N ALA A 46 -9.41 4.02 -8.74
CA ALA A 46 -7.99 3.67 -8.88
C ALA A 46 -7.32 4.42 -10.05
N GLY A 47 -7.91 5.54 -10.46
CA GLY A 47 -7.40 6.44 -11.50
C GLY A 47 -6.23 7.31 -11.03
N GLY A 48 -6.08 8.51 -11.60
CA GLY A 48 -4.87 9.33 -11.41
C GLY A 48 -4.59 9.77 -9.96
N LEU A 49 -5.63 9.92 -9.14
CA LEU A 49 -5.48 10.24 -7.71
C LEU A 49 -5.37 8.99 -6.84
N GLY A 50 -6.19 7.97 -7.13
CA GLY A 50 -6.18 6.71 -6.40
C GLY A 50 -4.85 5.97 -6.56
N SER A 51 -4.27 5.98 -7.76
CA SER A 51 -3.02 5.31 -8.08
C SER A 51 -1.87 5.63 -7.12
N PRO A 52 -1.42 6.89 -6.94
CA PRO A 52 -0.36 7.18 -5.97
C PRO A 52 -0.81 6.93 -4.52
N GLY A 53 -2.07 7.21 -4.18
CA GLY A 53 -2.60 6.99 -2.84
C GLY A 53 -2.54 5.52 -2.41
N ILE A 54 -2.97 4.60 -3.27
CA ILE A 54 -2.93 3.15 -3.04
C ILE A 54 -1.49 2.70 -2.84
N ILE A 55 -0.57 3.11 -3.71
CA ILE A 55 0.86 2.74 -3.63
C ILE A 55 1.45 3.16 -2.27
N TYR A 56 1.26 4.42 -1.89
CA TYR A 56 1.85 4.94 -0.65
C TYR A 56 1.21 4.37 0.61
N LEU A 57 -0.11 4.16 0.62
CA LEU A 57 -0.78 3.56 1.78
C LEU A 57 -0.45 2.07 1.93
N ALA A 58 -0.32 1.33 0.83
CA ALA A 58 0.13 -0.05 0.87
C ALA A 58 1.59 -0.14 1.36
N ALA A 59 2.47 0.72 0.82
CA ALA A 59 3.87 0.80 1.24
C ALA A 59 4.03 1.24 2.71
N ALA A 60 3.14 2.10 3.21
CA ALA A 60 3.09 2.50 4.61
C ALA A 60 2.64 1.36 5.55
N GLY A 61 2.04 0.30 5.00
CA GLY A 61 1.58 -0.87 5.76
C GLY A 61 0.16 -0.76 6.29
N ILE A 62 -0.75 -0.08 5.55
CA ILE A 62 -2.18 -0.20 5.82
C ILE A 62 -2.62 -1.66 5.68
N GLY A 63 -3.25 -2.21 6.71
CA GLY A 63 -3.57 -3.65 6.75
C GLY A 63 -4.67 -4.09 5.80
N SER A 64 -5.57 -3.21 5.39
CA SER A 64 -6.57 -3.53 4.38
C SER A 64 -6.88 -2.33 3.48
N ILE A 65 -6.72 -2.53 2.19
CA ILE A 65 -7.09 -1.55 1.16
C ILE A 65 -8.22 -2.14 0.31
N GLY A 66 -9.40 -1.54 0.40
CA GLY A 66 -10.49 -1.79 -0.53
C GLY A 66 -10.39 -0.83 -1.71
N ILE A 67 -10.73 -1.31 -2.91
CA ILE A 67 -10.72 -0.50 -4.13
C ILE A 67 -12.02 -0.76 -4.88
N ILE A 68 -12.72 0.30 -5.26
CA ILE A 68 -13.90 0.28 -6.13
C ILE A 68 -13.56 1.08 -7.38
N ASP A 69 -13.47 0.42 -8.53
CA ASP A 69 -13.30 1.04 -9.84
C ASP A 69 -13.83 0.05 -10.89
N ASP A 70 -14.65 0.50 -11.82
CA ASP A 70 -15.26 -0.32 -12.87
C ASP A 70 -14.57 -0.18 -14.24
N ASP A 71 -13.53 0.65 -14.34
CA ASP A 71 -12.81 0.89 -15.58
C ASP A 71 -11.80 -0.21 -15.93
N ILE A 72 -11.44 -0.20 -17.21
CA ILE A 72 -10.33 -0.94 -17.80
C ILE A 72 -9.12 -0.01 -17.96
N ILE A 73 -7.92 -0.57 -17.87
CA ILE A 73 -6.67 0.15 -18.06
C ILE A 73 -6.46 0.49 -19.53
N ASP A 74 -6.19 1.76 -19.82
CA ASP A 74 -5.98 2.29 -21.17
C ASP A 74 -4.66 3.06 -21.30
N LEU A 75 -4.05 3.03 -22.48
CA LEU A 75 -2.79 3.71 -22.78
C LEU A 75 -2.85 5.22 -22.48
N SER A 76 -3.95 5.88 -22.83
CA SER A 76 -4.15 7.32 -22.63
C SER A 76 -4.20 7.73 -21.15
N ASN A 77 -4.20 6.77 -20.24
CA ASN A 77 -4.35 6.95 -18.80
C ASN A 77 -3.06 6.64 -18.01
N LEU A 78 -2.06 6.02 -18.64
CA LEU A 78 -0.82 5.59 -17.97
C LEU A 78 0.13 6.73 -17.57
N GLN A 79 0.08 7.87 -18.24
CA GLN A 79 0.86 9.07 -17.89
C GLN A 79 0.55 9.63 -16.49
N ARG A 80 -0.62 9.30 -15.93
CA ARG A 80 -1.05 9.73 -14.58
C ARG A 80 -1.44 8.59 -13.65
N GLN A 81 -1.64 7.38 -14.16
CA GLN A 81 -2.04 6.20 -13.36
C GLN A 81 -0.85 5.26 -13.17
N ILE A 82 0.12 5.70 -12.38
CA ILE A 82 1.42 5.03 -12.14
C ILE A 82 1.33 3.65 -11.45
N LEU A 83 0.13 3.25 -11.02
CA LEU A 83 -0.20 1.92 -10.50
C LEU A 83 -0.16 0.87 -11.61
N TYR A 84 -0.35 1.27 -12.85
CA TYR A 84 -0.46 0.41 -14.02
C TYR A 84 0.71 0.60 -14.98
N THR A 85 0.95 -0.41 -15.80
CA THR A 85 2.03 -0.45 -16.80
C THR A 85 1.46 -0.79 -18.17
N MET A 86 2.30 -0.71 -19.21
CA MET A 86 1.92 -1.08 -20.58
C MET A 86 1.40 -2.52 -20.69
N HIS A 87 1.88 -3.44 -19.86
CA HIS A 87 1.46 -4.85 -19.86
C HIS A 87 0.07 -5.06 -19.24
N ASP A 88 -0.44 -4.04 -18.54
CA ASP A 88 -1.72 -4.11 -17.83
C ASP A 88 -2.88 -3.57 -18.69
N ILE A 89 -2.61 -3.02 -19.89
CA ILE A 89 -3.63 -2.46 -20.79
C ILE A 89 -4.66 -3.54 -21.16
N GLY A 90 -5.94 -3.17 -21.13
CA GLY A 90 -7.06 -4.07 -21.43
C GLY A 90 -7.55 -4.91 -20.24
N TYR A 91 -6.85 -4.88 -19.11
CA TYR A 91 -7.30 -5.53 -17.87
C TYR A 91 -8.08 -4.57 -16.97
N SER A 92 -8.94 -5.13 -16.11
CA SER A 92 -9.63 -4.37 -15.06
C SER A 92 -8.64 -3.70 -14.12
N LYS A 93 -8.90 -2.43 -13.79
CA LYS A 93 -8.12 -1.65 -12.84
C LYS A 93 -8.05 -2.30 -11.46
N VAL A 94 -9.17 -2.83 -10.96
CA VAL A 94 -9.25 -3.45 -9.63
C VAL A 94 -8.48 -4.77 -9.58
N GLU A 95 -8.62 -5.61 -10.61
CA GLU A 95 -7.92 -6.91 -10.65
C GLU A 95 -6.40 -6.75 -10.70
N ILE A 96 -5.90 -5.78 -11.46
CA ILE A 96 -4.46 -5.49 -11.48
C ILE A 96 -4.00 -4.85 -10.17
N ALA A 97 -4.77 -3.92 -9.61
CA ALA A 97 -4.42 -3.28 -8.34
C ALA A 97 -4.26 -4.32 -7.21
N LYS A 98 -5.22 -5.23 -7.08
CA LYS A 98 -5.22 -6.33 -6.09
C LYS A 98 -4.05 -7.31 -6.25
N LYS A 99 -3.54 -7.50 -7.48
CA LYS A 99 -2.38 -8.37 -7.71
C LYS A 99 -1.06 -7.73 -7.26
N LYS A 100 -0.98 -6.40 -7.25
CA LYS A 100 0.24 -5.66 -6.91
C LYS A 100 0.34 -5.29 -5.43
N TYR A 101 -0.79 -5.09 -4.76
CA TYR A 101 -0.90 -4.61 -3.37
C TYR A 101 -2.04 -5.33 -2.65
#